data_AF-W0DJZ5-F1
#
_entry.id   AF-W0DJZ5-F1
#
_cell.length_a   1.000
_cell.length_b   1.000
_cell.length_c   1.000
_cell.angle_alpha   90.00
_cell.angle_beta   90.00
_cell.angle_gamma   90.00
#
_symmetry.space_group_name_H-M   'P 1'
#
loop_
_entity.id
_entity.type
_entity.pdbx_description
1 polymer ?
#
loop_
_entity_poly.entity_id
_entity_poly.type
_entity_poly.pdbx_seq_one_letter_code
_entity_poly.pdbx_strand_id
1 'polypeptide(L)'
;MELEYKDARLEALCLQERKARKELGHDCARKLRARLADLFAVSNPTELVAGHPHPLKGDREGWFSVSLNKKVRLCFEPAEQPWPRMPDGGIAWAAVDRVVVVWIGDYHD
;
A
#
# COMPACT_ATOMS: atom_id res chain seq x y z
N MET A 1 -4.05 -8.59 -7.71
CA MET A 1 -2.70 -9.03 -7.28
C MET A 1 -2.75 -9.69 -5.90
N GLU A 2 -1.70 -10.39 -5.43
CA GLU A 2 -1.70 -10.98 -4.07
C GLU A 2 -1.19 -9.99 -3.02
N LEU A 3 -1.79 -10.04 -1.82
CA LEU A 3 -1.48 -9.15 -0.71
C LEU A 3 -1.11 -9.94 0.54
N GLU A 4 0.04 -9.61 1.11
CA GLU A 4 0.49 -10.03 2.42
C GLU A 4 0.54 -8.84 3.40
N TYR A 5 0.73 -9.11 4.67
CA TYR A 5 0.83 -8.09 5.72
C TYR A 5 2.11 -8.31 6.53
N LYS A 6 2.86 -7.23 6.75
CA LYS A 6 4.12 -7.28 7.51
C LYS A 6 3.91 -7.79 8.95
N ASP A 7 2.75 -7.53 9.53
CA ASP A 7 2.39 -8.01 10.85
C ASP A 7 0.87 -8.18 11.04
N ALA A 8 0.50 -8.89 12.11
CA ALA A 8 -0.89 -9.12 12.48
C ALA A 8 -1.66 -7.83 12.82
N ARG A 9 -0.96 -6.73 13.15
CA ARG A 9 -1.62 -5.45 13.42
C ARG A 9 -2.14 -4.85 12.12
N LEU A 10 -1.31 -4.81 11.07
CA LEU A 10 -1.66 -4.31 9.74
C LEU A 10 -2.72 -5.19 9.08
N GLU A 11 -2.59 -6.51 9.20
CA GLU A 11 -3.61 -7.45 8.75
C GLU A 11 -4.96 -7.14 9.40
N ALA A 12 -5.00 -7.08 10.74
CA ALA A 12 -6.23 -6.76 11.44
C ALA A 12 -6.78 -5.36 11.09
N LEU A 13 -5.91 -4.37 10.83
CA LEU A 13 -6.34 -3.05 10.42
C LEU A 13 -6.98 -3.06 9.02
N CYS A 14 -6.50 -3.92 8.11
CA CYS A 14 -7.04 -4.07 6.76
C CYS A 14 -8.32 -4.92 6.72
N LEU A 15 -8.39 -5.99 7.51
CA LEU A 15 -9.47 -6.97 7.46
C LEU A 15 -10.62 -6.68 8.44
N GLN A 16 -10.37 -5.94 9.53
CA GLN A 16 -11.38 -5.68 10.56
C GLN A 16 -11.87 -4.24 10.51
N GLU A 17 -13.03 -4.02 9.88
CA GLU A 17 -13.61 -2.69 9.70
C GLU A 17 -13.78 -1.91 11.01
N ARG A 18 -14.16 -2.58 12.10
CA ARG A 18 -14.28 -1.95 13.43
C ARG A 18 -12.94 -1.40 13.92
N LYS A 19 -11.84 -2.11 13.68
CA LYS A 19 -10.49 -1.68 14.07
C LYS A 19 -10.03 -0.50 13.21
N ALA A 20 -10.21 -0.59 11.89
CA ALA A 20 -9.95 0.51 10.96
C ALA A 20 -10.69 1.79 11.35
N ARG A 21 -12.00 1.70 11.65
CA ARG A 21 -12.80 2.85 12.07
C ARG A 21 -12.31 3.45 13.38
N LYS A 22 -11.87 2.62 14.33
CA LYS A 22 -11.36 3.07 15.63
C LYS A 22 -10.00 3.78 15.50
N GLU A 23 -9.09 3.25 14.70
CA GLU A 23 -7.72 3.77 14.59
C GLU A 23 -7.58 4.90 13.55
N LEU A 24 -8.33 4.84 12.43
CA LEU A 24 -8.17 5.77 11.31
C LEU A 24 -9.36 6.73 11.14
N GLY A 25 -10.46 6.50 11.86
CA GLY A 25 -11.72 7.19 11.66
C GLY A 25 -12.53 6.64 10.48
N HIS A 26 -13.80 7.04 10.40
CA HIS A 26 -14.78 6.51 9.46
C HIS A 26 -14.35 6.63 7.99
N ASP A 27 -13.93 7.83 7.57
CA ASP A 27 -13.63 8.09 6.16
C ASP A 27 -12.35 7.39 5.67
N CYS A 28 -11.32 7.33 6.50
CA CYS A 28 -10.11 6.59 6.17
C CYS A 28 -10.36 5.09 6.14
N ALA A 29 -11.14 4.55 7.08
CA ALA A 29 -11.50 3.13 7.08
C ALA A 29 -12.25 2.73 5.81
N ARG A 30 -13.22 3.56 5.38
CA ARG A 30 -13.95 3.36 4.12
C ARG A 30 -13.01 3.38 2.92
N LYS A 31 -12.07 4.34 2.87
CA LYS A 31 -11.12 4.44 1.76
C LYS A 31 -10.06 3.34 1.80
N LEU A 32 -9.62 2.88 2.97
CA LEU A 32 -8.72 1.73 3.11
C LEU A 32 -9.34 0.51 2.44
N ARG A 33 -10.61 0.21 2.76
CA ARG A 33 -11.35 -0.89 2.11
C ARG A 33 -11.44 -0.72 0.59
N ALA A 34 -11.68 0.50 0.10
CA ALA A 34 -11.69 0.76 -1.33
C ALA A 34 -10.31 0.54 -1.99
N ARG A 35 -9.22 1.03 -1.37
CA ARG A 35 -7.85 0.85 -1.90
C ARG A 35 -7.39 -0.61 -1.89
N LEU A 36 -7.77 -1.39 -0.87
CA LEU A 36 -7.52 -2.83 -0.84
C LEU A 36 -8.28 -3.52 -1.97
N ALA A 37 -9.56 -3.18 -2.20
CA ALA A 37 -10.32 -3.71 -3.33
C ALA A 37 -9.69 -3.35 -4.68
N ASP A 38 -9.21 -2.11 -4.84
CA ASP A 38 -8.49 -1.68 -6.05
C ASP A 38 -7.21 -2.52 -6.27
N LEU A 39 -6.42 -2.77 -5.22
CA LEU A 39 -5.23 -3.62 -5.27
C LEU A 39 -5.54 -5.06 -5.69
N PHE A 40 -6.64 -5.65 -5.18
CA PHE A 40 -7.06 -6.98 -5.60
C PHE A 40 -7.48 -7.02 -7.08
N ALA A 41 -8.02 -5.92 -7.61
CA ALA A 41 -8.54 -5.84 -8.98
C ALA A 41 -7.48 -5.58 -10.06
N VAL A 42 -6.32 -5.01 -9.70
CA VAL A 42 -5.23 -4.73 -10.65
C VAL A 42 -4.19 -5.85 -10.69
N SER A 43 -3.41 -5.88 -11.77
CA SER A 43 -2.33 -6.87 -11.93
C SER A 43 -1.01 -6.40 -11.29
N ASN A 44 -0.79 -5.09 -11.25
CA ASN A 44 0.42 -4.47 -10.67
C ASN A 44 0.10 -3.06 -10.11
N PRO A 45 0.97 -2.47 -9.28
CA PRO A 45 0.68 -1.19 -8.61
C PRO A 45 0.56 0.01 -9.57
N THR A 46 1.10 -0.08 -10.79
CA THR A 46 1.06 1.03 -11.77
C THR A 46 -0.32 1.22 -12.40
N GLU A 47 -1.19 0.21 -12.31
CA GLU A 47 -2.57 0.26 -12.79
C GLU A 47 -3.53 0.91 -11.79
N LEU A 48 -3.08 1.19 -10.56
CA LEU A 48 -3.88 1.93 -9.60
C LEU A 48 -4.10 3.36 -10.10
N VAL A 49 -5.35 3.81 -10.09
CA VAL A 49 -5.71 5.18 -10.49
C VAL A 49 -5.96 6.06 -9.27
N ALA A 50 -6.59 5.50 -8.24
CA ALA A 50 -7.20 6.28 -7.19
C ALA A 50 -6.31 6.34 -5.94
N GLY A 51 -6.17 7.54 -5.36
CA GLY A 51 -5.36 7.76 -4.15
C GLY A 51 -3.94 8.25 -4.41
N HIS A 52 -3.66 8.89 -5.55
CA HIS A 52 -2.32 9.39 -5.88
C HIS A 52 -1.21 8.32 -5.72
N PRO A 53 -1.34 7.17 -6.40
CA PRO A 53 -0.36 6.08 -6.28
C PRO A 53 1.02 6.55 -6.78
N HIS A 54 2.05 6.34 -5.97
CA HIS A 54 3.43 6.65 -6.37
C HIS A 54 4.47 5.87 -5.56
N PRO A 55 5.64 5.55 -6.15
CA PRO A 55 6.78 5.05 -5.40
C PRO A 55 7.36 6.12 -4.48
N LEU A 56 7.83 5.69 -3.31
CA LEU A 56 8.56 6.52 -2.35
C LEU A 56 10.08 6.49 -2.65
N LYS A 57 10.79 7.46 -2.08
CA LYS A 57 12.23 7.69 -2.26
C LYS A 57 12.91 7.91 -0.90
N GLY A 58 14.24 7.94 -0.87
CA GLY A 58 15.02 8.18 0.36
C GLY A 58 14.91 7.02 1.34
N ASP A 59 14.68 7.29 2.62
CA ASP A 59 14.60 6.27 3.68
C ASP A 59 13.46 5.25 3.50
N ARG A 60 12.51 5.56 2.62
CA ARG A 60 11.39 4.68 2.24
C ARG A 60 11.48 4.23 0.79
N GLU A 61 12.66 4.28 0.18
CA GLU A 61 12.90 3.64 -1.11
C GLU A 61 12.53 2.16 -1.00
N GLY A 62 11.80 1.66 -2.01
CA GLY A 62 11.20 0.32 -1.95
C GLY A 62 9.70 0.32 -1.72
N TRP A 63 9.17 1.40 -1.15
CA TRP A 63 7.75 1.47 -0.82
C TRP A 63 6.96 2.14 -1.93
N PHE A 64 5.68 1.79 -1.99
CA PHE A 64 4.67 2.38 -2.84
C PHE A 64 3.53 2.89 -1.96
N SER A 65 3.11 4.13 -2.20
CA SER A 65 2.17 4.84 -1.34
C SER A 65 0.86 5.10 -2.06
N VAL A 66 -0.25 4.88 -1.35
CA VAL A 66 -1.60 5.20 -1.79
C VAL A 66 -2.32 5.98 -0.69
N SER A 67 -2.93 7.10 -1.05
CA SER A 67 -3.55 8.05 -0.14
C SER A 67 -4.94 7.58 0.31
N LEU A 68 -5.16 7.59 1.62
CA LEU A 68 -6.47 7.40 2.24
C LEU A 68 -7.13 8.75 2.53
N ASN A 69 -6.39 9.75 2.98
CA ASN A 69 -6.86 11.13 3.01
C ASN A 69 -5.67 12.07 2.74
N LYS A 70 -5.78 13.35 3.10
CA LYS A 70 -4.68 14.32 2.93
C LYS A 70 -3.40 13.91 3.67
N LYS A 71 -3.55 13.20 4.79
CA LYS A 71 -2.48 12.89 5.73
C LYS A 71 -2.14 11.40 5.80
N VAL A 72 -3.14 10.53 5.78
CA VAL A 72 -3.00 9.08 5.95
C VAL A 72 -2.69 8.40 4.62
N ARG A 73 -1.73 7.47 4.63
CA ARG A 73 -1.37 6.60 3.49
C ARG A 73 -1.46 5.12 3.87
N LEU A 74 -1.73 4.30 2.86
CA LEU A 74 -1.45 2.87 2.80
C LEU A 74 -0.14 2.71 2.04
N CYS A 75 0.86 2.07 2.63
CA CYS A 75 2.14 1.79 2.01
C CYS A 75 2.41 0.29 1.93
N PHE A 76 3.00 -0.14 0.82
CA PHE A 76 3.38 -1.53 0.56
C PHE A 76 4.69 -1.63 -0.23
N GLU A 77 5.32 -2.79 -0.22
CA GLU A 77 6.55 -3.10 -0.98
C GLU A 77 6.41 -4.43 -1.74
N PRO A 78 7.24 -4.76 -2.75
CA PRO A 78 7.18 -6.06 -3.40
C PRO A 78 7.51 -7.18 -2.41
N ALA A 79 6.75 -8.28 -2.47
CA ALA A 79 6.83 -9.35 -1.48
C ALA A 79 8.14 -10.15 -1.50
N GLU A 80 8.75 -10.32 -2.68
CA GLU A 80 9.92 -11.18 -2.84
C GLU A 80 11.17 -10.42 -3.23
N GLN A 81 12.28 -10.75 -2.58
CA GLN A 81 13.61 -10.30 -2.98
C GLN A 81 14.31 -11.33 -3.86
N PRO A 82 15.12 -10.90 -4.84
CA PRO A 82 15.41 -9.50 -5.17
C PRO A 82 14.24 -8.82 -5.89
N TRP A 83 13.99 -7.55 -5.55
CA TRP A 83 12.94 -6.77 -6.23
C TRP A 83 13.26 -6.61 -7.73
N PRO A 84 12.26 -6.67 -8.62
CA PRO A 84 12.48 -6.49 -10.05
C PRO A 84 12.98 -5.06 -10.29
N ARG A 85 14.07 -4.93 -11.06
CA ARG A 85 14.71 -3.64 -11.33
C ARG A 85 14.64 -3.27 -12.80
N MET A 86 14.46 -1.97 -13.05
CA MET A 86 14.69 -1.35 -14.34
C MET A 86 16.20 -1.17 -14.59
N PRO A 87 16.64 -0.92 -15.84
CA PRO A 87 18.04 -0.67 -16.15
C PRO A 87 18.68 0.50 -15.38
N ASP A 88 17.86 1.46 -14.93
CA ASP A 88 18.30 2.62 -14.14
C ASP A 88 18.38 2.35 -12.62
N GLY A 89 18.09 1.11 -12.18
CA GLY A 89 18.10 0.71 -10.78
C GLY A 89 16.78 0.93 -10.03
N GLY A 90 15.80 1.63 -10.63
CA GLY A 90 14.46 1.76 -10.06
C GLY A 90 13.72 0.43 -10.02
N ILE A 91 12.70 0.31 -9.17
CA ILE A 91 11.86 -0.90 -9.14
C ILE A 91 10.97 -0.92 -10.38
N ALA A 92 10.97 -2.04 -11.10
CA ALA A 92 10.07 -2.27 -12.22
C ALA A 92 8.68 -2.62 -11.70
N TRP A 93 7.95 -1.63 -11.17
CA TRP A 93 6.64 -1.83 -10.53
C TRP A 93 5.60 -2.51 -11.43
N ALA A 94 5.70 -2.38 -12.76
CA ALA A 94 4.84 -3.10 -13.70
C ALA A 94 5.03 -4.64 -13.66
N ALA A 95 6.15 -5.12 -13.12
CA ALA A 95 6.46 -6.54 -12.95
C ALA A 95 6.19 -7.05 -11.52
N VAL A 96 5.61 -6.23 -10.65
CA VAL A 96 5.27 -6.61 -9.26
C VAL A 96 3.83 -7.10 -9.20
N ASP A 97 3.63 -8.39 -8.92
CA ASP A 97 2.34 -9.06 -8.83
C ASP A 97 1.93 -9.47 -7.41
N ARG A 98 2.86 -9.34 -6.45
CA ARG A 98 2.65 -9.63 -5.03
C ARG A 98 3.28 -8.54 -4.17
N VAL A 99 2.52 -8.05 -3.19
CA VAL A 99 2.95 -6.95 -2.31
C VAL A 99 2.70 -7.26 -0.85
N VAL A 100 3.54 -6.70 0.02
CA VAL A 100 3.37 -6.74 1.48
C VAL A 100 2.95 -5.37 1.94
N VAL A 101 1.81 -5.25 2.63
CA VAL A 101 1.44 -4.02 3.34
C VAL A 101 2.38 -3.84 4.51
N VAL A 102 3.14 -2.74 4.50
CA VAL A 102 4.21 -2.48 5.48
C VAL A 102 3.89 -1.34 6.44
N TRP A 103 2.94 -0.47 6.09
CA TRP A 103 2.57 0.66 6.93
C TRP A 103 1.23 1.29 6.57
N ILE A 104 0.48 1.73 7.57
CA ILE A 104 -0.72 2.57 7.43
C ILE A 104 -0.69 3.63 8.54
N GLY A 105 -0.69 4.91 8.18
CA GLY A 105 -0.61 5.99 9.17
C GLY A 105 -0.57 7.39 8.56
N ASP A 106 -0.50 8.41 9.41
CA ASP A 106 -0.30 9.81 9.02
C ASP A 106 1.15 10.02 8.53
N TYR A 107 1.29 10.48 7.30
CA TYR A 107 2.58 10.66 6.63
C TYR A 107 3.34 11.91 7.10
N HIS A 108 2.69 12.79 7.87
CA HIS A 108 3.30 14.00 8.44
C HIS A 108 3.73 13.84 9.91
N ASP A 109 3.54 12.67 10.50
CA ASP A 109 4.10 12.31 11.81
C ASP A 109 5.53 11.73 11.69
#